data_AF-A0A7S0KZI1-F1
#
_entry.id   AF-A0A7S0KZI1-F1
#
_cell.length_a   1.000
_cell.length_b   1.000
_cell.length_c   1.000
_cell.angle_alpha   90.00
_cell.angle_beta   90.00
_cell.angle_gamma   90.00
#
_symmetry.space_group_name_H-M   'P 1'
#
loop_
_entity.id
_entity.type
_entity.pdbx_description
1 polymer ?
#
loop_
_entity_poly.entity_id
_entity_poly.type
_entity_poly.pdbx_seq_one_letter_code
_entity_poly.pdbx_strand_id
1 'polypeptide(L)'
;RVSLHLFEPRYRVLIRRAWESNRLFLYTASHPSSGVRGVVVEVEDVSFTADGRANIIGQGVQSVVAGDTWREEGTGLYYSRVDDLSAYSAGHSERRSSSAQTASNTEFGIGFNSCTLL
;
A
#
# COMPACT_ATOMS: atom_id res chain seq x y z
N ARG A 1 1.58 4.34 11.68
CA ARG A 1 2.69 3.70 10.93
C ARG A 1 2.38 2.23 10.76
N VAL A 2 2.69 1.63 9.62
CA VAL A 2 2.44 0.22 9.31
C VAL A 2 3.74 -0.47 8.92
N SER A 3 3.90 -1.72 9.36
CA SER A 3 5.01 -2.60 8.99
C SER A 3 4.41 -3.87 8.39
N LEU A 4 4.72 -4.15 7.13
CA LEU A 4 4.16 -5.29 6.39
C LEU A 4 5.28 -6.23 5.94
N HIS A 5 5.11 -7.51 6.24
CA HIS A 5 5.98 -8.57 5.77
C HIS A 5 5.27 -9.36 4.66
N LEU A 6 5.65 -9.11 3.41
CA LEU A 6 5.04 -9.74 2.24
C LEU A 6 5.93 -10.89 1.75
N PHE A 7 5.37 -12.10 1.78
CA PHE A 7 6.07 -13.34 1.42
C PHE A 7 5.62 -13.91 0.07
N GLU A 8 4.47 -13.49 -0.45
CA GLU A 8 3.99 -13.99 -1.74
C GLU A 8 4.70 -13.27 -2.91
N PRO A 9 5.19 -14.00 -3.94
CA PRO A 9 5.92 -13.42 -5.07
C PRO A 9 5.17 -12.30 -5.81
N ARG A 10 3.83 -12.39 -5.90
CA ARG A 10 3.00 -11.35 -6.53
C ARG A 10 3.16 -9.99 -5.86
N TYR A 11 3.31 -9.95 -4.54
CA TYR A 11 3.44 -8.69 -3.82
C TYR A 11 4.77 -7.98 -4.05
N ARG A 12 5.81 -8.71 -4.47
CA ARG A 12 7.07 -8.09 -4.91
C ARG A 12 6.87 -7.21 -6.13
N VAL A 13 6.04 -7.65 -7.07
CA VAL A 13 5.68 -6.86 -8.27
C VAL A 13 4.88 -5.63 -7.86
N LEU A 14 3.91 -5.80 -6.97
CA LEU A 14 3.11 -4.69 -6.43
C LEU A 14 3.99 -3.59 -5.84
N ILE A 15 4.90 -3.96 -4.94
CA ILE A 15 5.72 -2.98 -4.22
C ILE A 15 6.75 -2.32 -5.12
N ARG A 16 7.32 -3.06 -6.09
CA ARG A 16 8.18 -2.45 -7.11
C ARG A 16 7.43 -1.40 -7.93
N ARG A 17 6.22 -1.72 -8.41
CA ARG A 17 5.38 -0.79 -9.16
C ARG A 17 4.98 0.44 -8.34
N ALA A 18 4.57 0.24 -7.09
CA ALA A 18 4.25 1.35 -6.19
C ALA A 18 5.49 2.22 -5.94
N TRP A 19 6.66 1.62 -5.69
CA TRP A 19 7.90 2.33 -5.42
C TRP A 19 8.39 3.16 -6.61
N GLU A 20 8.19 2.66 -7.83
CA GLU A 20 8.52 3.35 -9.09
C GLU A 20 7.50 4.43 -9.47
N SER A 21 6.29 4.41 -8.92
CA SER A 21 5.24 5.39 -9.19
C SER A 21 5.11 6.43 -8.05
N ASN A 22 3.94 6.54 -7.44
CA ASN A 22 3.57 7.50 -6.40
C ASN A 22 3.79 6.96 -4.98
N ARG A 23 4.39 5.77 -4.83
CA ARG A 23 4.59 5.08 -3.55
C ARG A 23 3.31 4.77 -2.78
N LEU A 24 2.16 4.73 -3.46
CA LEU A 24 0.88 4.41 -2.83
C LEU A 24 0.41 3.01 -3.24
N PHE A 25 -0.25 2.35 -2.30
CA PHE A 25 -1.05 1.16 -2.58
C PHE A 25 -2.25 1.10 -1.64
N LEU A 26 -3.28 0.36 -2.04
CA LEU A 26 -4.46 0.13 -1.22
C LEU A 26 -4.31 -1.18 -0.44
N TYR A 27 -4.44 -1.08 0.87
CA TYR A 27 -4.49 -2.22 1.77
C TYR A 27 -5.94 -2.52 2.16
N THR A 28 -6.38 -3.77 1.97
CA THR A 28 -7.68 -4.25 2.45
C THR A 28 -7.50 -5.46 3.37
N ALA A 29 -8.26 -5.48 4.48
CA ALA A 29 -8.27 -6.60 5.43
C ALA A 29 -9.01 -7.84 4.89
N SER A 30 -9.82 -7.65 3.83
CA SER A 30 -10.56 -8.71 3.15
C SER A 30 -10.09 -8.84 1.70
N HIS A 31 -10.62 -9.86 1.01
CA HIS A 31 -10.44 -10.01 -0.44
C HIS A 31 -10.83 -8.71 -1.18
N PRO A 32 -10.06 -8.26 -2.19
CA PRO A 32 -10.36 -7.01 -2.88
C PRO A 32 -11.58 -7.19 -3.75
N SER A 33 -12.61 -6.38 -3.49
CA SER A 33 -13.80 -6.28 -4.33
C SER A 33 -14.35 -4.86 -4.25
N SER A 34 -15.18 -4.51 -5.23
CA SER A 34 -15.83 -3.19 -5.25
C SER A 34 -16.69 -2.99 -3.99
N GLY A 35 -16.62 -1.79 -3.41
CA GLY A 35 -17.31 -1.41 -2.18
C GLY A 35 -16.56 -1.77 -0.88
N VAL A 36 -15.43 -2.49 -0.95
CA VAL A 36 -14.65 -2.85 0.24
C VAL A 36 -13.91 -1.64 0.78
N ARG A 37 -13.93 -1.48 2.11
CA ARG A 37 -13.13 -0.46 2.79
C ARG A 37 -11.68 -0.86 2.85
N GLY A 38 -10.80 0.08 2.54
CA GLY A 38 -9.36 -0.08 2.63
C GLY A 38 -8.68 1.17 3.16
N VAL A 39 -7.37 1.05 3.33
CA VAL A 39 -6.49 2.16 3.71
C VAL A 39 -5.45 2.32 2.63
N VAL A 40 -5.36 3.53 2.09
CA VAL A 40 -4.25 3.94 1.24
C VAL A 40 -3.01 4.04 2.11
N VAL A 41 -1.96 3.31 1.73
CA VAL A 41 -0.69 3.28 2.43
C VAL A 41 0.36 3.89 1.52
N GLU A 42 1.07 4.88 2.05
CA GLU A 42 2.30 5.39 1.47
C GLU A 42 3.48 4.54 1.93
N VAL A 43 4.32 4.11 0.97
CA VAL A 43 5.56 3.40 1.22
C VAL A 43 6.65 4.40 1.59
N GLU A 44 7.11 4.32 2.84
CA GLU A 44 8.24 5.12 3.34
C GLU A 44 9.57 4.45 2.98
N ASP A 45 9.66 3.14 3.21
CA ASP A 45 10.87 2.35 3.01
C ASP A 45 10.53 0.92 2.58
N VAL A 46 11.42 0.32 1.78
CA VAL A 46 11.31 -1.05 1.30
C VAL A 46 12.66 -1.75 1.31
N SER A 47 12.69 -2.95 1.88
CA SER A 47 13.83 -3.86 1.76
C SER A 47 13.40 -5.19 1.16
N PHE A 48 14.14 -5.65 0.15
CA PHE A 48 13.97 -6.96 -0.46
C PHE A 48 15.06 -7.88 0.06
N THR A 49 14.68 -9.04 0.56
CA THR A 49 15.61 -10.06 1.05
C THR A 49 16.01 -11.02 -0.08
N ALA A 50 17.13 -11.72 0.07
CA ALA A 50 17.66 -12.62 -0.96
C ALA A 50 16.74 -13.84 -1.23
N ASP A 51 15.91 -14.21 -0.26
CA ASP A 51 14.88 -15.26 -0.38
C ASP A 51 13.59 -14.77 -1.07
N GLY A 52 13.55 -13.52 -1.53
CA GLY A 52 12.48 -12.97 -2.35
C GLY A 52 11.32 -12.35 -1.56
N ARG A 53 11.44 -12.21 -0.24
CA ARG A 53 10.45 -11.50 0.58
C ARG A 53 10.66 -9.99 0.52
N ALA A 54 9.62 -9.24 0.88
CA ALA A 54 9.65 -7.80 0.98
C ALA A 54 9.21 -7.36 2.38
N ASN A 55 10.03 -6.55 3.05
CA ASN A 55 9.64 -5.81 4.24
C ASN A 55 9.34 -4.37 3.84
N ILE A 56 8.17 -3.90 4.21
CA ILE A 56 7.68 -2.57 3.86
C ILE A 56 7.39 -1.82 5.14
N ILE A 57 7.91 -0.60 5.21
CA ILE A 57 7.53 0.38 6.21
C ILE A 57 6.72 1.44 5.49
N GLY A 58 5.55 1.77 6.03
CA GLY A 58 4.68 2.76 5.43
C GLY A 58 3.82 3.50 6.43
N GLN A 59 3.05 4.44 5.91
CA GLN A 59 2.06 5.20 6.66
C GLN A 59 0.69 5.06 6.00
N GLY A 60 -0.32 4.69 6.79
CA GLY A 60 -1.71 4.81 6.34
C GLY A 60 -2.07 6.29 6.24
N VAL A 61 -2.40 6.76 5.03
CA VAL A 61 -2.63 8.18 4.74
C VAL A 61 -4.12 8.52 4.65
N GLN A 62 -4.94 7.59 4.14
CA GLN A 62 -6.37 7.85 3.96
C GLN A 62 -7.18 6.54 3.98
N SER A 63 -8.34 6.55 4.65
CA SER A 63 -9.33 5.47 4.52
C SER A 63 -10.22 5.73 3.32
N VAL A 64 -10.41 4.72 2.47
CA VAL A 64 -11.17 4.82 1.22
C VAL A 64 -12.09 3.63 1.04
N VAL A 65 -13.07 3.76 0.14
CA VAL A 65 -13.88 2.66 -0.36
C VAL A 65 -13.39 2.34 -1.77
N ALA A 66 -13.02 1.09 -2.02
CA ALA A 66 -12.63 0.64 -3.34
C ALA A 66 -13.81 0.77 -4.31
N GLY A 67 -13.61 1.43 -5.45
CA GLY A 67 -14.55 1.47 -6.55
C GLY A 67 -14.42 0.21 -7.41
N ASP A 68 -14.49 0.37 -8.73
CA ASP A 68 -14.32 -0.74 -9.67
C ASP A 68 -13.00 -1.46 -9.42
N THR A 69 -13.10 -2.76 -9.11
CA THR A 69 -11.96 -3.60 -8.75
C THR A 69 -11.81 -4.75 -9.74
N TRP A 70 -10.63 -4.92 -10.32
CA TRP A 70 -10.33 -5.99 -11.26
C TRP A 70 -8.98 -6.63 -10.97
N ARG A 71 -8.78 -7.84 -11.49
CA ARG A 71 -7.53 -8.60 -11.37
C ARG A 71 -6.79 -8.53 -12.69
N GLU A 72 -5.52 -8.12 -12.65
CA GLU A 72 -4.64 -8.15 -13.81
C GLU A 72 -4.27 -9.59 -14.17
N GLU A 73 -4.44 -9.95 -15.43
CA GLU A 73 -4.06 -11.24 -15.96
C GLU A 73 -2.52 -11.39 -15.97
N GLY A 74 -2.01 -12.56 -15.63
CA GLY A 74 -0.57 -12.85 -15.57
C GLY A 74 0.06 -12.59 -14.19
N THR A 75 -0.09 -11.40 -13.61
CA THR A 75 0.50 -11.10 -12.28
C THR A 75 -0.40 -11.53 -11.12
N GLY A 76 -1.72 -11.56 -11.35
CA GLY A 76 -2.71 -11.81 -10.32
C GLY A 76 -2.84 -10.70 -9.28
N LEU A 77 -2.34 -9.50 -9.57
CA LEU A 77 -2.54 -8.30 -8.76
C LEU A 77 -3.94 -7.74 -8.93
N TYR A 78 -4.49 -7.16 -7.86
CA TYR A 78 -5.74 -6.43 -7.92
C TYR A 78 -5.47 -4.95 -8.15
N TYR A 79 -6.37 -4.33 -8.90
CA TYR A 79 -6.44 -2.90 -9.15
C TYR A 79 -7.81 -2.41 -8.73
N SER A 80 -7.87 -1.24 -8.10
CA SER A 80 -9.14 -0.64 -7.70
C SER A 80 -9.12 0.85 -8.01
N ARG A 81 -10.18 1.32 -8.65
CA ARG A 81 -10.42 2.76 -8.79
C ARG A 81 -10.73 3.36 -7.42
N VAL A 82 -10.15 4.52 -7.12
CA VAL A 82 -10.44 5.30 -5.90
C VAL A 82 -10.75 6.73 -6.30
N ASP A 83 -11.99 7.15 -6.07
CA ASP A 83 -12.50 8.42 -6.61
C ASP A 83 -12.08 9.66 -5.81
N ASP A 84 -11.46 9.51 -4.64
CA ASP A 84 -11.04 10.66 -3.82
C ASP A 84 -9.67 10.49 -3.14
N LEU A 85 -8.60 10.68 -3.92
CA LEU A 85 -7.23 10.85 -3.41
C LEU A 85 -6.80 12.34 -3.37
N SER A 86 -7.72 13.25 -3.69
CA SER A 86 -7.43 14.67 -3.85
C SER A 86 -6.96 15.33 -2.55
N ALA A 87 -7.54 14.90 -1.42
CA ALA A 87 -7.16 15.33 -0.08
C ALA A 87 -5.70 15.03 0.27
N TYR A 88 -5.12 13.98 -0.33
CA TYR A 88 -3.72 13.59 -0.09
C TYR A 88 -2.73 14.47 -0.85
N SER A 89 -3.02 14.79 -2.12
CA SER A 89 -2.09 15.54 -2.98
C SER A 89 -1.81 16.96 -2.47
N ALA A 90 -2.75 17.57 -1.74
CA ALA A 90 -2.61 18.93 -1.22
C ALA A 90 -1.55 19.06 -0.11
N GLY A 91 -1.27 17.98 0.64
CA GLY A 91 -0.34 18.01 1.78
C GLY A 91 1.10 17.61 1.46
N HIS A 92 1.36 17.05 0.27
CA HIS A 92 2.62 16.33 0.01
C HIS A 92 3.71 17.13 -0.71
N SER A 93 3.40 18.34 -1.20
CA SER A 93 4.44 19.20 -1.80
C SER A 93 5.42 19.79 -0.78
N GLU A 94 5.08 19.84 0.51
CA GLU A 94 5.91 20.52 1.52
C GLU A 94 6.88 19.61 2.28
N ARG A 95 6.72 18.27 2.24
CA ARG A 95 7.46 17.35 3.12
C ARG A 95 8.80 16.82 2.59
N ARG A 96 9.26 17.24 1.41
CA ARG A 96 10.59 16.83 0.90
C ARG A 96 11.78 17.47 1.64
N SER A 97 11.57 18.21 2.72
CA SER A 97 12.64 18.94 3.41
C SER A 97 12.54 18.95 4.93
N SER A 98 12.36 17.81 5.60
CA SER A 98 12.77 17.69 7.02
C SER A 98 12.68 16.26 7.55
N SER A 99 13.83 15.70 7.90
CA SER A 99 13.98 14.46 8.65
C SER A 99 13.58 14.64 10.13
N ALA A 100 13.10 13.53 10.71
CA ALA A 100 12.89 13.24 12.13
C ALA A 100 11.51 13.59 12.72
N GLN A 101 10.60 12.61 12.71
CA GLN A 101 9.46 12.60 13.64
C GLN A 101 9.19 11.17 14.15
N THR A 102 9.29 11.02 15.47
CA THR A 102 9.07 9.79 16.24
C THR A 102 7.59 9.45 16.29
N ALA A 103 7.18 8.27 15.82
CA ALA A 103 5.79 7.82 15.90
C ALA A 103 5.67 6.39 16.47
N SER A 104 4.69 6.23 17.36
CA SER A 104 4.27 5.01 18.04
C SER A 104 3.86 3.89 17.08
N ASN A 105 4.36 2.68 17.34
CA ASN A 105 4.14 1.49 16.51
C ASN A 105 2.74 0.91 16.75
N THR A 106 1.98 0.70 15.68
CA THR A 106 0.79 -0.14 15.68
C THR A 106 1.12 -1.37 14.83
N GLU A 107 1.30 -2.51 15.47
CA GLU A 107 1.57 -3.79 14.79
C GLU A 107 0.23 -4.40 14.31
N PHE A 108 0.11 -4.64 13.00
CA PHE A 108 -1.01 -5.41 12.45
C PHE A 108 -0.54 -6.85 12.21
N GLY A 109 -1.09 -7.79 12.99
CA GLY A 109 -0.85 -9.23 12.84
C GLY A 109 -1.37 -9.76 11.50
N ILE A 110 -0.56 -10.61 10.86
CA ILE A 110 -0.74 -11.04 9.47
C ILE A 110 -1.77 -12.17 9.40
N GLY A 111 -2.98 -11.87 8.93
CA GLY A 111 -3.97 -12.86 8.51
C GLY A 111 -4.54 -12.44 7.16
N PHE A 112 -4.27 -13.22 6.09
CA PHE A 112 -4.85 -13.10 4.74
C PHE A 112 -5.19 -11.67 4.25
N ASN A 113 -4.23 -10.75 4.31
CA ASN A 113 -4.44 -9.39 3.83
C ASN A 113 -4.26 -9.33 2.31
N SER A 114 -5.17 -8.66 1.62
CA SER A 114 -5.08 -8.47 0.16
C SER A 114 -4.66 -7.04 -0.15
N CYS A 115 -3.67 -6.88 -1.04
CA CYS A 115 -3.15 -5.58 -1.45
C CYS A 115 -3.48 -5.32 -2.92
N THR A 116 -3.79 -4.06 -3.22
CA THR A 116 -4.27 -3.60 -4.53
C THR A 116 -3.48 -2.37 -4.95
N LEU A 117 -3.16 -2.22 -6.24
CA LEU A 117 -2.59 -0.99 -6.79
C LEU A 117 -3.68 0.05 -7.08
N LEU A 118 -3.34 1.31 -6.84
CA LEU A 118 -4.17 2.49 -7.11
C LEU A 118 -3.86 3.10 -8.47
#